data_AF-A0AAN7LMR0-F1
#
_entry.id   AF-A0AAN7LMR0-F1
#
_cell.length_a   1.000
_cell.length_b   1.000
_cell.length_c   1.000
_cell.angle_alpha   90.00
_cell.angle_beta   90.00
_cell.angle_gamma   90.00
#
_symmetry.space_group_name_H-M   'P 1'
#
loop_
_entity.id
_entity.type
_entity.pdbx_description
1 polymer ?
#
loop_
_entity_poly.entity_id
_entity_poly.type
_entity_poly.pdbx_seq_one_letter_code
_entity_poly.pdbx_strand_id
1 'polypeptide(L)'
;MADVPTSLSPPSTTCGSLLHELQLIWDEIGENDCERDKMLLQLEKECLHIYQRKVEKTRNHKADLHQSLAEAEAEIANLVSALGEQQTPFSQVRGTLKEQLSTAKLILDDLRLKKEERMNEFVDTQSQIAKICAEIAGSNELLINSIDSQVNEHDLTWGKLKELKSYLQELQSEKLIRLQKVNSHIHTIHELSVVMSFDFLEKVNEIHPSLTGPTRGQSKCISNDTLSSLESTINSLKQEKEQRLYKLQNLGSKLIELWDLIDIPAEEKKKFDQITCLISSSVDEVSRAGSLALEVIEQVELEIERLSILKASKMKELVMKRQKELEEIYKGVHMDVDGDSARNILVSLIDSGTVDLSELLDSMDHQITKAKEQASSRRDILDRVEKWQHAAEEEKWLDDYEKDDNRYSAGRGAHKNLKRAERARILVNKIASMVETLKSKTKAWELERGIPFLYNKVPLLHTLEEYTTQRQEREHEKRRCREQKRLQEQLATEQEAIYGSRPSAKKPLSLSINTTNLPGTPISARGATPGRHGLSISGRKDRRDSTRANPVIPVNYVALPKDDPHAQKN
;
A
#
# COMPACT_ATOMS: atom_id res chain seq x y z
N MET A 1 -85.84 43.37 -28.74
CA MET A 1 -87.23 42.88 -28.60
C MET A 1 -87.48 42.65 -27.12
N ALA A 2 -88.64 43.12 -26.63
CA ALA A 2 -89.21 43.00 -25.26
C ALA A 2 -88.44 43.75 -24.14
N ASP A 3 -89.02 44.56 -23.26
CA ASP A 3 -90.40 44.99 -22.99
C ASP A 3 -90.35 46.44 -22.48
N VAL A 4 -91.16 47.32 -23.06
CA VAL A 4 -91.36 48.69 -22.58
C VAL A 4 -92.53 48.65 -21.59
N PRO A 5 -92.38 49.10 -20.33
CA PRO A 5 -93.53 49.29 -19.47
C PRO A 5 -94.32 50.49 -19.97
N THR A 6 -95.55 50.20 -20.41
CA THR A 6 -96.59 51.16 -20.77
C THR A 6 -96.83 52.13 -19.61
N SER A 7 -96.37 53.37 -19.76
CA SER A 7 -96.73 54.48 -18.88
C SER A 7 -98.17 54.90 -19.21
N LEU A 8 -99.12 54.43 -18.41
CA LEU A 8 -100.47 54.99 -18.30
C LEU A 8 -100.36 56.45 -17.86
N SER A 9 -100.48 57.39 -18.80
CA SER A 9 -100.69 58.80 -18.51
C SER A 9 -102.08 59.02 -17.91
N PRO A 10 -102.21 59.67 -16.73
CA PRO A 10 -103.51 60.12 -16.24
C PRO A 10 -104.07 61.20 -17.19
N PRO A 11 -105.40 61.43 -17.21
CA PRO A 11 -105.99 62.50 -18.03
C PRO A 11 -105.32 63.82 -17.64
N SER A 12 -104.77 64.53 -18.61
CA SER A 12 -104.11 65.80 -18.39
C SER A 12 -105.15 66.87 -18.04
N THR A 13 -105.56 66.93 -16.78
CA THR A 13 -106.15 68.15 -16.21
C THR A 13 -105.05 69.21 -16.24
N THR A 14 -105.26 70.26 -17.03
CA THR A 14 -104.31 71.37 -17.09
C THR A 14 -104.60 72.33 -15.95
N CYS A 15 -103.59 73.03 -15.43
CA CYS A 15 -103.80 74.02 -14.36
C CYS A 15 -104.89 75.04 -14.77
N GLY A 16 -104.97 75.38 -16.06
CA GLY A 16 -106.03 76.22 -16.63
C GLY A 16 -107.45 75.61 -16.58
N SER A 17 -107.61 74.30 -16.77
CA SER A 17 -108.94 73.67 -16.69
C SER A 17 -109.47 73.60 -15.25
N LEU A 18 -108.58 73.33 -14.29
CA LEU A 18 -108.92 73.30 -12.86
C LEU A 18 -109.22 74.71 -12.31
N LEU A 19 -108.53 75.74 -12.81
CA LEU A 19 -108.83 77.14 -12.46
C LEU A 19 -110.19 77.58 -13.01
N HIS A 20 -110.56 77.16 -14.22
CA HIS A 20 -111.87 77.47 -14.80
C HIS A 20 -113.01 76.78 -14.03
N GLU A 21 -112.81 75.52 -13.63
CA GLU A 21 -113.74 74.77 -12.78
C GLU A 21 -113.89 75.42 -11.39
N LEU A 22 -112.79 75.88 -10.79
CA LEU A 22 -112.78 76.64 -9.54
C LEU A 22 -113.56 77.96 -9.66
N GLN A 23 -113.46 78.62 -10.82
CA GLN A 23 -114.18 79.86 -11.10
C GLN A 23 -115.69 79.65 -11.24
N LEU A 24 -116.12 78.59 -11.93
CA LEU A 24 -117.53 78.19 -11.99
C LEU A 24 -118.09 77.85 -10.59
N ILE A 25 -117.32 77.13 -9.77
CA ILE A 25 -117.71 76.80 -8.38
C ILE A 25 -117.82 78.07 -7.52
N TRP A 26 -116.89 79.03 -7.67
CA TRP A 26 -116.98 80.30 -6.96
C TRP A 26 -118.17 81.15 -7.39
N ASP A 27 -118.56 81.10 -8.66
CA ASP A 27 -119.75 81.78 -9.18
C ASP A 27 -121.04 81.16 -8.61
N GLU A 28 -121.08 79.84 -8.42
CA GLU A 28 -122.20 79.12 -7.79
C GLU A 28 -122.32 79.39 -6.27
N ILE A 29 -121.20 79.50 -5.56
CA ILE A 29 -121.16 79.76 -4.11
C ILE A 29 -121.44 81.24 -3.77
N GLY A 30 -121.14 82.17 -4.70
CA GLY A 30 -121.29 83.61 -4.47
C GLY A 30 -120.14 84.23 -3.67
N GLU A 31 -118.92 83.68 -3.81
CA GLU A 31 -117.71 84.24 -3.19
C GLU A 31 -117.48 85.70 -3.62
N ASN A 32 -116.82 86.51 -2.81
CA ASN A 32 -116.46 87.88 -3.23
C ASN A 32 -115.09 87.93 -3.91
N ASP A 33 -114.86 88.94 -4.73
CA ASP A 33 -113.62 89.05 -5.53
C ASP A 33 -112.36 89.12 -4.65
N CYS A 34 -112.46 89.68 -3.44
CA CYS A 34 -111.34 89.74 -2.49
C CYS A 34 -110.95 88.35 -1.96
N GLU A 35 -111.91 87.47 -1.69
CA GLU A 35 -111.69 86.08 -1.25
C GLU A 35 -111.20 85.19 -2.39
N ARG A 36 -111.72 85.38 -3.62
CA ARG A 36 -111.18 84.74 -4.84
C ARG A 36 -109.72 85.11 -5.07
N ASP A 37 -109.37 86.40 -5.05
CA ASP A 37 -107.98 86.87 -5.21
C ASP A 37 -107.06 86.31 -4.13
N LYS A 38 -107.54 86.23 -2.88
CA LYS A 38 -106.77 85.65 -1.77
C LYS A 38 -106.52 84.15 -1.96
N MET A 39 -107.50 83.39 -2.43
CA MET A 39 -107.35 81.96 -2.72
C MET A 39 -106.45 81.70 -3.94
N LEU A 40 -106.56 82.52 -5.00
CA LEU A 40 -105.66 82.47 -6.17
C LEU A 40 -104.21 82.79 -5.78
N LEU A 41 -103.99 83.84 -4.98
CA LEU A 41 -102.66 84.18 -4.45
C LEU A 41 -102.08 83.07 -3.57
N GLN A 42 -102.92 82.37 -2.81
CA GLN A 42 -102.49 81.23 -2.00
C GLN A 42 -102.08 80.05 -2.89
N LEU A 43 -102.86 79.72 -3.92
CA LEU A 43 -102.52 78.68 -4.89
C LEU A 43 -101.24 79.03 -5.67
N GLU A 44 -101.06 80.29 -6.07
CA GLU A 44 -99.84 80.77 -6.73
C GLU A 44 -98.62 80.63 -5.81
N LYS A 45 -98.74 80.99 -4.53
CA LYS A 45 -97.68 80.81 -3.53
C LYS A 45 -97.33 79.33 -3.33
N GLU A 46 -98.31 78.44 -3.28
CA GLU A 46 -98.10 77.00 -3.14
C GLU A 46 -97.43 76.40 -4.39
N CYS A 47 -97.90 76.77 -5.59
CA CYS A 47 -97.27 76.40 -6.86
C CYS A 47 -95.83 76.91 -6.95
N LEU A 48 -95.57 78.17 -6.59
CA LEU A 48 -94.23 78.75 -6.55
C LEU A 48 -93.33 78.00 -5.57
N HIS A 49 -93.84 77.65 -4.38
CA HIS A 49 -93.09 76.87 -3.39
C HIS A 49 -92.74 75.46 -3.91
N ILE A 50 -93.64 74.80 -4.64
CA ILE A 50 -93.37 73.51 -5.29
C ILE A 50 -92.28 73.66 -6.37
N TYR A 51 -92.36 74.69 -7.22
CA TYR A 51 -91.33 74.96 -8.23
C TYR A 51 -89.98 75.29 -7.60
N GLN A 52 -89.92 76.17 -6.60
CA GLN A 52 -88.71 76.49 -5.84
C GLN A 52 -88.09 75.24 -5.20
N ARG A 53 -88.92 74.41 -4.55
CA ARG A 53 -88.47 73.14 -3.97
C ARG A 53 -87.91 72.20 -5.03
N LYS A 54 -88.52 72.13 -6.22
CA LYS A 54 -88.03 71.27 -7.32
C LYS A 54 -86.74 71.82 -7.93
N VAL A 55 -86.62 73.14 -8.10
CA VAL A 55 -85.39 73.81 -8.53
C VAL A 55 -84.28 73.56 -7.52
N GLU A 56 -84.53 73.75 -6.22
CA GLU A 56 -83.54 73.54 -5.17
C GLU A 56 -83.09 72.07 -5.10
N LYS A 57 -84.02 71.12 -5.16
CA LYS A 57 -83.68 69.69 -5.27
C LYS A 57 -82.81 69.38 -6.49
N THR A 58 -83.09 70.03 -7.62
CA THR A 58 -82.32 69.83 -8.86
C THR A 58 -80.96 70.52 -8.80
N ARG A 59 -80.87 71.68 -8.13
CA ARG A 59 -79.63 72.39 -7.85
C ARG A 59 -78.71 71.59 -6.94
N ASN A 60 -79.26 71.01 -5.87
CA ASN A 60 -78.53 70.11 -4.98
C ASN A 60 -78.06 68.87 -5.73
N HIS A 61 -78.95 68.22 -6.50
CA HIS A 61 -78.55 67.08 -7.33
C HIS A 61 -77.44 67.43 -8.33
N LYS A 62 -77.45 68.63 -8.93
CA LYS A 62 -76.37 69.10 -9.80
C LYS A 62 -75.06 69.30 -9.02
N ALA A 63 -75.12 69.87 -7.81
CA ALA A 63 -73.95 70.03 -6.96
C ALA A 63 -73.35 68.68 -6.55
N ASP A 64 -74.19 67.71 -6.17
CA ASP A 64 -73.78 66.34 -5.85
C ASP A 64 -73.07 65.69 -7.05
N LEU A 65 -73.61 65.84 -8.27
CA LEU A 65 -72.98 65.32 -9.49
C LEU A 65 -71.61 65.98 -9.77
N HIS A 66 -71.47 67.29 -9.52
CA HIS A 66 -70.17 67.97 -9.64
C HIS A 66 -69.18 67.50 -8.59
N GLN A 67 -69.63 67.26 -7.36
CA GLN A 67 -68.78 66.73 -6.29
C GLN A 67 -68.28 65.33 -6.61
N SER A 68 -69.17 64.41 -7.00
CA SER A 68 -68.77 63.05 -7.40
C SER A 68 -67.83 63.04 -8.60
N LEU A 69 -67.98 64.01 -9.53
CA LEU A 69 -67.07 64.17 -10.66
C LEU A 69 -65.67 64.59 -10.20
N ALA A 70 -65.58 65.59 -9.32
CA ALA A 70 -64.30 66.05 -8.76
C ALA A 70 -63.60 64.96 -7.93
N GLU A 71 -64.36 64.17 -7.17
CA GLU A 71 -63.84 63.00 -6.43
C GLU A 71 -63.30 61.93 -7.39
N ALA A 72 -64.02 61.62 -8.47
CA ALA A 72 -63.56 60.69 -9.50
C ALA A 72 -62.31 61.20 -10.24
N GLU A 73 -62.24 62.50 -10.57
CA GLU A 73 -61.07 63.13 -11.18
C GLU A 73 -59.83 63.07 -10.26
N ALA A 74 -60.00 63.34 -8.97
CA ALA A 74 -58.93 63.24 -7.98
C ALA A 74 -58.44 61.79 -7.83
N GLU A 75 -59.35 60.81 -7.81
CA GLU A 75 -58.98 59.40 -7.76
C GLU A 75 -58.23 58.95 -9.03
N ILE A 76 -58.69 59.38 -10.22
CA ILE A 76 -57.99 59.12 -11.49
C ILE A 76 -56.58 59.72 -11.45
N ALA A 77 -56.42 60.96 -10.99
CA ALA A 77 -55.11 61.60 -10.89
C ALA A 77 -54.16 60.86 -9.94
N ASN A 78 -54.67 60.37 -8.80
CA ASN A 78 -53.92 59.57 -7.85
C ASN A 78 -53.49 58.22 -8.45
N LEU A 79 -54.40 57.51 -9.13
CA LEU A 79 -54.09 56.23 -9.78
C LEU A 79 -53.09 56.39 -10.94
N VAL A 80 -53.25 57.41 -11.77
CA VAL A 80 -52.32 57.74 -12.87
C VAL A 80 -50.93 58.05 -12.31
N SER A 81 -50.85 58.81 -11.21
CA SER A 81 -49.58 59.11 -10.54
C SER A 81 -48.93 57.87 -9.96
N ALA A 82 -49.69 57.01 -9.28
CA ALA A 82 -49.19 55.76 -8.70
C ALA A 82 -48.71 54.77 -9.77
N LEU A 83 -49.38 54.70 -10.92
CA LEU A 83 -48.98 53.85 -12.06
C LEU A 83 -47.88 54.46 -12.93
N GLY A 84 -47.62 55.77 -12.79
CA GLY A 84 -46.66 56.52 -13.62
C GLY A 84 -47.10 56.70 -15.07
N GLU A 85 -48.40 56.76 -15.34
CA GLU A 85 -48.92 56.94 -16.70
C GLU A 85 -48.84 58.43 -17.12
N GLN A 86 -48.38 58.70 -18.35
CA GLN A 86 -48.09 60.05 -18.84
C GLN A 86 -49.35 60.82 -19.33
N GLN A 87 -50.51 60.17 -19.43
CA GLN A 87 -51.73 60.78 -19.97
C GLN A 87 -52.91 60.56 -19.04
N THR A 88 -53.62 61.64 -18.69
CA THR A 88 -54.95 61.57 -18.07
C THR A 88 -56.00 61.49 -19.18
N PRO A 89 -56.66 60.34 -19.41
CA PRO A 89 -57.66 60.21 -20.48
C PRO A 89 -58.90 61.10 -20.25
N PHE A 90 -59.06 61.63 -19.05
CA PHE A 90 -60.25 62.33 -18.62
C PHE A 90 -60.34 63.82 -19.04
N SER A 91 -59.21 64.48 -19.35
CA SER A 91 -59.17 65.93 -19.58
C SER A 91 -59.93 66.44 -20.82
N GLN A 92 -60.35 65.54 -21.72
CA GLN A 92 -60.99 65.86 -22.99
C GLN A 92 -62.46 65.43 -23.11
N VAL A 93 -63.05 64.85 -22.06
CA VAL A 93 -64.44 64.34 -22.11
C VAL A 93 -65.43 65.50 -22.13
N ARG A 94 -66.03 65.78 -23.28
CA ARG A 94 -67.13 66.76 -23.44
C ARG A 94 -68.47 66.03 -23.47
N GLY A 95 -69.42 66.45 -22.64
CA GLY A 95 -70.77 65.87 -22.58
C GLY A 95 -71.59 66.43 -21.42
N THR A 96 -72.74 65.82 -21.14
CA THR A 96 -73.53 66.10 -19.93
C THR A 96 -72.83 65.55 -18.67
N LEU A 97 -73.15 66.09 -17.48
CA LEU A 97 -72.54 65.63 -16.21
C LEU A 97 -72.70 64.12 -15.98
N LYS A 98 -73.84 63.54 -16.40
CA LYS A 98 -74.10 62.09 -16.29
C LYS A 98 -73.24 61.26 -17.25
N GLU A 99 -73.01 61.75 -18.46
CA GLU A 99 -72.13 61.10 -19.44
C GLU A 99 -70.67 61.18 -18.96
N GLN A 100 -70.23 62.36 -18.49
CA GLN A 100 -68.89 62.55 -17.94
C GLN A 100 -68.61 61.61 -16.76
N LEU A 101 -69.56 61.48 -15.82
CA LEU A 101 -69.46 60.51 -14.71
C LEU A 101 -69.44 59.06 -15.19
N SER A 102 -70.21 58.71 -16.22
CA SER A 102 -70.22 57.35 -16.77
C SER A 102 -68.87 57.01 -17.41
N THR A 103 -68.28 57.95 -18.16
CA THR A 103 -66.94 57.81 -18.71
C THR A 103 -65.87 57.77 -17.61
N ALA A 104 -66.00 58.60 -16.56
CA ALA A 104 -65.08 58.61 -15.42
C ALA A 104 -65.05 57.25 -14.73
N LYS A 105 -66.24 56.66 -14.52
CA LYS A 105 -66.39 55.35 -13.89
C LYS A 105 -65.71 54.24 -14.69
N LEU A 106 -65.90 54.22 -16.02
CA LEU A 106 -65.23 53.24 -16.88
C LEU A 106 -63.70 53.37 -16.84
N ILE A 107 -63.17 54.59 -16.84
CA ILE A 107 -61.73 54.84 -16.73
C ILE A 107 -61.20 54.43 -15.36
N LEU A 108 -61.95 54.72 -14.28
CA LEU A 108 -61.63 54.28 -12.93
C LEU A 108 -61.56 52.77 -12.81
N ASP A 109 -62.54 52.05 -13.38
CA ASP A 109 -62.57 50.60 -13.34
C ASP A 109 -61.37 49.99 -14.11
N ASP A 110 -60.98 50.55 -15.26
CA ASP A 110 -59.77 50.16 -16.01
C ASP A 110 -58.46 50.43 -15.22
N LEU A 111 -58.31 51.63 -14.65
CA LEU A 111 -57.13 51.99 -13.87
C LEU A 111 -57.01 51.17 -12.57
N ARG A 112 -58.13 50.86 -11.91
CA ARG A 112 -58.16 49.99 -10.73
C ARG A 112 -57.73 48.57 -11.07
N LEU A 113 -58.22 48.02 -12.20
CA LEU A 113 -57.81 46.71 -12.67
C LEU A 113 -56.31 46.66 -13.01
N LYS A 114 -55.79 47.68 -13.71
CA LYS A 114 -54.34 47.80 -13.96
C LYS A 114 -53.51 47.93 -12.68
N LYS A 115 -54.02 48.65 -11.67
CA LYS A 115 -53.38 48.74 -10.34
C LYS A 115 -53.30 47.36 -9.70
N GLU A 116 -54.39 46.61 -9.72
CA GLU A 116 -54.44 45.25 -9.15
C GLU A 116 -53.48 44.29 -9.88
N GLU A 117 -53.50 44.28 -11.22
CA GLU A 117 -52.57 43.49 -12.02
C GLU A 117 -51.10 43.83 -11.71
N ARG A 118 -50.77 45.13 -11.66
CA ARG A 118 -49.40 45.57 -11.37
C ARG A 118 -49.01 45.23 -9.94
N MET A 119 -49.92 45.38 -8.98
CA MET A 119 -49.69 44.98 -7.59
C MET A 119 -49.33 43.50 -7.50
N ASN A 120 -50.08 42.64 -8.18
CA ASN A 120 -49.81 41.21 -8.22
C ASN A 120 -48.41 40.94 -8.82
N GLU A 121 -48.02 41.60 -9.91
CA GLU A 121 -46.68 41.46 -10.48
C GLU A 121 -45.56 41.90 -9.50
N PHE A 122 -45.78 42.96 -8.73
CA PHE A 122 -44.81 43.41 -7.72
C PHE A 122 -44.68 42.41 -6.57
N VAL A 123 -45.81 41.92 -6.04
CA VAL A 123 -45.84 40.89 -4.99
C VAL A 123 -45.12 39.63 -5.46
N ASP A 124 -45.43 39.15 -6.67
CA ASP A 124 -44.80 37.97 -7.24
C ASP A 124 -43.29 38.14 -7.42
N THR A 125 -42.86 39.30 -7.94
CA THR A 125 -41.44 39.60 -8.17
C THR A 125 -40.68 39.70 -6.84
N GLN A 126 -41.23 40.41 -5.85
CA GLN A 126 -40.63 40.54 -4.52
C GLN A 126 -40.58 39.22 -3.76
N SER A 127 -41.63 38.40 -3.85
CA SER A 127 -41.68 37.06 -3.26
C SER A 127 -40.58 36.16 -3.85
N GLN A 128 -40.39 36.18 -5.17
CA GLN A 128 -39.31 35.44 -5.82
C GLN A 128 -37.92 35.94 -5.39
N ILE A 129 -37.72 37.27 -5.31
CA ILE A 129 -36.47 37.86 -4.81
C ILE A 129 -36.20 37.39 -3.38
N ALA A 130 -37.17 37.53 -2.47
CA ALA A 130 -37.05 37.13 -1.07
C ALA A 130 -36.70 35.64 -0.94
N LYS A 131 -37.34 34.79 -1.76
CA LYS A 131 -37.03 33.36 -1.81
C LYS A 131 -35.58 33.09 -2.20
N ILE A 132 -35.10 33.69 -3.30
CA ILE A 132 -33.71 33.48 -3.76
C ILE A 132 -32.71 34.04 -2.75
N CYS A 133 -32.96 35.23 -2.18
CA CYS A 133 -32.11 35.82 -1.16
C CYS A 133 -32.01 34.93 0.09
N ALA A 134 -33.12 34.36 0.53
CA ALA A 134 -33.13 33.45 1.68
C ALA A 134 -32.39 32.13 1.39
N GLU A 135 -32.54 31.56 0.19
CA GLU A 135 -31.74 30.40 -0.24
C GLU A 135 -30.23 30.71 -0.25
N ILE A 136 -29.84 31.89 -0.74
CA ILE A 136 -28.45 32.37 -0.76
C ILE A 136 -27.92 32.63 0.66
N ALA A 137 -28.78 33.11 1.56
CA ALA A 137 -28.43 33.33 2.97
C ALA A 137 -28.43 32.03 3.79
N GLY A 138 -28.97 30.92 3.26
CA GLY A 138 -29.12 29.67 4.01
C GLY A 138 -30.24 29.71 5.07
N SER A 139 -31.22 30.60 4.90
CA SER A 139 -32.38 30.70 5.80
C SER A 139 -33.43 29.64 5.43
N ASN A 140 -34.03 28.99 6.44
CA ASN A 140 -35.03 27.94 6.24
C ASN A 140 -36.25 28.44 5.45
N GLU A 141 -36.73 27.62 4.50
CA GLU A 141 -37.90 27.89 3.66
C GLU A 141 -39.18 28.25 4.44
N LEU A 142 -39.28 27.79 5.69
CA LEU A 142 -40.42 28.07 6.58
C LEU A 142 -40.51 29.54 7.03
N LEU A 143 -39.39 30.27 7.05
CA LEU A 143 -39.37 31.71 7.37
C LEU A 143 -39.73 32.57 6.14
N ILE A 144 -39.52 32.06 4.94
CA ILE A 144 -39.71 32.78 3.67
C ILE A 144 -41.20 33.02 3.40
N ASN A 145 -42.05 32.04 3.69
CA ASN A 145 -43.51 32.15 3.48
C ASN A 145 -44.20 33.15 4.42
N SER A 146 -43.49 33.69 5.42
CA SER A 146 -44.01 34.67 6.38
C SER A 146 -43.53 36.10 6.11
N ILE A 147 -42.70 36.31 5.08
CA ILE A 147 -42.28 37.66 4.70
C ILE A 147 -43.44 38.29 3.93
N ASP A 148 -44.26 39.05 4.64
CA ASP A 148 -45.29 39.89 4.04
C ASP A 148 -44.59 40.96 3.19
N SER A 149 -44.57 40.77 1.88
CA SER A 149 -43.91 41.69 0.96
C SER A 149 -44.71 42.99 0.92
N GLN A 150 -44.34 43.95 1.77
CA GLN A 150 -44.94 45.28 1.75
C GLN A 150 -44.60 45.98 0.42
N VAL A 151 -45.51 45.86 -0.55
CA VAL A 151 -45.45 46.63 -1.78
C VAL A 151 -45.90 48.06 -1.46
N ASN A 152 -45.12 49.04 -1.90
CA ASN A 152 -45.52 50.43 -1.79
C ASN A 152 -46.67 50.72 -2.77
N GLU A 153 -47.89 50.82 -2.26
CA GLU A 153 -49.08 51.06 -3.10
C GLU A 153 -49.05 52.39 -3.86
N HIS A 154 -48.20 53.33 -3.43
CA HIS A 154 -48.10 54.66 -4.00
C HIS A 154 -47.08 54.77 -5.15
N ASP A 155 -46.25 53.75 -5.37
CA ASP A 155 -45.24 53.71 -6.44
C ASP A 155 -45.24 52.35 -7.14
N LEU A 156 -46.15 52.21 -8.11
CA LEU A 156 -46.31 51.07 -8.99
C LEU A 156 -45.83 51.42 -10.41
N THR A 157 -44.79 52.24 -10.50
CA THR A 157 -44.27 52.71 -11.79
C THR A 157 -43.57 51.60 -12.57
N TRP A 158 -43.66 51.67 -13.91
CA TRP A 158 -42.96 50.72 -14.80
C TRP A 158 -41.45 50.72 -14.61
N GLY A 159 -40.86 51.87 -14.28
CA GLY A 159 -39.43 51.99 -13.99
C GLY A 159 -39.02 51.11 -12.81
N LYS A 160 -39.76 51.20 -11.70
CA LYS A 160 -39.46 50.42 -10.50
C LYS A 160 -39.67 48.92 -10.70
N LEU A 161 -40.76 48.54 -11.40
CA LEU A 161 -41.01 47.15 -11.74
C LEU A 161 -39.89 46.57 -12.62
N LYS A 162 -39.39 47.36 -13.58
CA LYS A 162 -38.27 46.96 -14.44
C LYS A 162 -36.98 46.77 -13.62
N GLU A 163 -36.66 47.67 -12.70
CA GLU A 163 -35.51 47.51 -11.79
C GLU A 163 -35.61 46.21 -10.98
N LEU A 164 -36.77 45.93 -10.38
CA LEU A 164 -36.97 44.70 -9.61
C LEU A 164 -36.86 43.45 -10.48
N LYS A 165 -37.41 43.47 -11.70
CA LYS A 165 -37.28 42.37 -12.66
C LYS A 165 -35.82 42.17 -13.10
N SER A 166 -35.06 43.24 -13.32
CA SER A 166 -33.63 43.16 -13.61
C SER A 166 -32.84 42.58 -12.43
N TYR A 167 -33.12 43.03 -11.20
CA TYR A 167 -32.50 42.49 -10.00
C TYR A 167 -32.84 41.02 -9.76
N LEU A 168 -34.09 40.62 -10.01
CA LEU A 168 -34.51 39.22 -9.97
C LEU A 168 -33.71 38.38 -10.98
N GLN A 169 -33.51 38.89 -12.20
CA GLN A 169 -32.73 38.18 -13.23
C GLN A 169 -31.25 38.02 -12.80
N GLU A 170 -30.65 39.04 -12.20
CA GLU A 170 -29.30 38.97 -11.64
C GLU A 170 -29.21 37.89 -10.54
N LEU A 171 -30.14 37.89 -9.59
CA LEU A 171 -30.21 36.89 -8.52
C LEU A 171 -30.42 35.46 -9.06
N GLN A 172 -31.26 35.29 -10.08
CA GLN A 172 -31.45 34.01 -10.75
C GLN A 172 -30.15 33.52 -11.40
N SER A 173 -29.39 34.43 -12.02
CA SER A 173 -28.08 34.11 -12.60
C SER A 173 -27.04 33.74 -11.54
N GLU A 174 -27.01 34.46 -10.42
CA GLU A 174 -26.14 34.14 -9.29
C GLU A 174 -26.48 32.77 -8.68
N LYS A 175 -27.77 32.48 -8.48
CA LYS A 175 -28.25 31.18 -8.01
C LYS A 175 -27.77 30.05 -8.92
N LEU A 176 -27.84 30.21 -10.24
CA LEU A 176 -27.34 29.23 -11.21
C LEU A 176 -25.84 29.00 -11.05
N ILE A 177 -25.04 30.08 -10.96
CA ILE A 177 -23.58 30.01 -10.80
C ILE A 177 -23.21 29.32 -9.49
N ARG A 178 -23.87 29.67 -8.38
CA ARG A 178 -23.65 29.02 -7.08
C ARG A 178 -23.98 27.54 -7.11
N LEU A 179 -25.09 27.16 -7.74
CA LEU A 179 -25.49 25.76 -7.89
C LEU A 179 -24.45 24.97 -8.72
N GLN A 180 -23.93 25.56 -9.79
CA GLN A 180 -22.84 24.99 -10.58
C GLN A 180 -21.57 24.81 -9.74
N LYS A 181 -21.20 25.82 -8.93
CA LYS A 181 -20.04 25.76 -8.03
C LYS A 181 -20.20 24.65 -6.97
N VAL A 182 -21.37 24.56 -6.33
CA VAL A 182 -21.68 23.47 -5.38
C VAL A 182 -21.56 22.10 -6.05
N ASN A 183 -22.14 21.91 -7.24
CA ASN A 183 -22.05 20.65 -7.96
C ASN A 183 -20.61 20.29 -8.35
N SER A 184 -19.82 21.28 -8.80
CA SER A 184 -18.39 21.12 -9.08
C SER A 184 -17.63 20.69 -7.82
N HIS A 185 -17.87 21.34 -6.67
CA HIS A 185 -17.23 20.98 -5.42
C HIS A 185 -17.58 19.57 -4.95
N ILE A 186 -18.86 19.19 -5.03
CA ILE A 186 -19.29 17.81 -4.73
C ILE A 186 -18.59 16.81 -5.65
N HIS A 187 -18.47 17.13 -6.94
CA HIS A 187 -17.75 16.26 -7.88
C HIS A 187 -16.27 16.12 -7.52
N THR A 188 -15.58 17.21 -7.18
CA THR A 188 -14.17 17.15 -6.73
C THR A 188 -14.01 16.34 -5.44
N ILE A 189 -14.93 16.47 -4.47
CA ILE A 189 -14.90 15.65 -3.25
C ILE A 189 -15.08 14.17 -3.60
N HIS A 190 -15.97 13.85 -4.53
CA HIS A 190 -16.17 12.48 -5.02
C HIS A 190 -14.92 11.94 -5.74
N GLU A 191 -14.26 12.73 -6.59
CA GLU A 191 -13.00 12.31 -7.22
C GLU A 191 -11.91 12.02 -6.17
N LEU A 192 -11.80 12.88 -5.16
CA LEU A 192 -10.88 12.68 -4.03
C LEU A 192 -11.25 11.44 -3.21
N SER A 193 -12.54 11.16 -3.00
CA SER A 193 -13.02 9.98 -2.27
C SER A 193 -12.72 8.68 -3.01
N VAL A 194 -12.86 8.67 -4.34
CA VAL A 194 -12.51 7.50 -5.16
C VAL A 194 -11.02 7.20 -5.05
N VAL A 195 -10.14 8.20 -5.05
CA VAL A 195 -8.69 8.01 -4.98
C VAL A 195 -8.20 7.60 -3.58
N MET A 196 -8.74 8.23 -2.53
CA MET A 196 -8.32 8.03 -1.14
C MET A 196 -9.17 6.99 -0.37
N SER A 197 -10.20 6.43 -1.02
CA SER A 197 -11.15 5.45 -0.47
C SER A 197 -11.75 5.83 0.88
N PHE A 198 -12.27 7.06 1.02
CA PHE A 198 -13.06 7.44 2.20
C PHE A 198 -14.56 7.49 1.87
N ASP A 199 -15.41 7.48 2.89
CA ASP A 199 -16.86 7.58 2.71
C ASP A 199 -17.25 8.99 2.27
N PHE A 200 -17.56 9.11 0.98
CA PHE A 200 -18.05 10.34 0.36
C PHE A 200 -19.33 10.87 1.02
N LEU A 201 -20.28 9.99 1.34
CA LEU A 201 -21.58 10.40 1.86
C LEU A 201 -21.43 10.95 3.27
N GLU A 202 -20.65 10.28 4.11
CA GLU A 202 -20.31 10.77 5.45
C GLU A 202 -19.68 12.16 5.37
N LYS A 203 -18.65 12.34 4.52
CA LYS A 203 -17.94 13.61 4.40
C LYS A 203 -18.79 14.76 3.87
N VAL A 204 -19.69 14.50 2.92
CA VAL A 204 -20.60 15.52 2.39
C VAL A 204 -21.74 15.83 3.38
N ASN A 205 -22.21 14.84 4.14
CA ASN A 205 -23.23 15.03 5.19
C ASN A 205 -22.72 15.89 6.35
N GLU A 206 -21.45 15.76 6.74
CA GLU A 206 -20.81 16.62 7.75
C GLU A 206 -20.87 18.11 7.37
N ILE A 207 -20.84 18.42 6.07
CA ILE A 207 -20.94 19.79 5.56
C ILE A 207 -22.39 20.25 5.61
N HIS A 208 -23.27 19.54 4.91
CA HIS A 208 -24.71 19.82 4.96
C HIS A 208 -25.55 18.62 4.45
N PRO A 209 -26.56 18.16 5.21
CA PRO A 209 -27.38 16.99 4.85
C PRO A 209 -28.11 17.12 3.50
N SER A 210 -28.44 18.34 3.06
CA SER A 210 -29.15 18.55 1.79
C SER A 210 -28.30 18.26 0.54
N LEU A 211 -27.00 17.97 0.69
CA LEU A 211 -26.07 17.81 -0.44
C LEU A 211 -25.99 16.37 -0.95
N THR A 212 -26.34 15.37 -0.12
CA THR A 212 -26.19 13.93 -0.41
C THR A 212 -27.40 13.27 -1.07
N GLY A 213 -28.53 13.98 -1.20
CA GLY A 213 -29.70 13.48 -1.94
C GLY A 213 -30.95 14.30 -1.67
N PRO A 214 -32.03 14.13 -2.47
CA PRO A 214 -33.24 14.91 -2.29
C PRO A 214 -34.01 14.38 -1.08
N THR A 215 -33.72 14.92 0.10
CA THR A 215 -34.64 14.81 1.24
C THR A 215 -35.93 15.54 0.81
N ARG A 216 -36.95 14.77 0.43
CA ARG A 216 -38.23 15.19 -0.21
C ARG A 216 -38.45 16.72 -0.21
N GLY A 217 -38.17 17.36 -1.35
CA GLY A 217 -38.51 18.76 -1.61
C GLY A 217 -37.46 19.81 -1.27
N GLN A 218 -36.36 19.45 -0.59
CA GLN A 218 -35.30 20.41 -0.26
C GLN A 218 -34.35 20.61 -1.44
N SER A 219 -34.13 21.87 -1.81
CA SER A 219 -33.09 22.27 -2.77
C SER A 219 -31.69 22.13 -2.12
N LYS A 220 -30.66 21.94 -2.94
CA LYS A 220 -29.27 21.93 -2.44
C LYS A 220 -28.97 23.30 -1.82
N CYS A 221 -28.43 23.31 -0.61
CA CYS A 221 -28.00 24.54 0.04
C CYS A 221 -26.89 25.22 -0.80
N ILE A 222 -27.10 26.50 -1.14
CA ILE A 222 -26.19 27.35 -1.92
C ILE A 222 -25.65 28.52 -1.10
N SER A 223 -25.73 28.40 0.23
CA SER A 223 -25.30 29.46 1.14
C SER A 223 -23.81 29.73 1.08
N ASN A 224 -23.40 30.95 1.44
CA ASN A 224 -21.98 31.30 1.56
C ASN A 224 -21.25 30.36 2.52
N ASP A 225 -21.87 30.03 3.65
CA ASP A 225 -21.31 29.13 4.64
C ASP A 225 -21.09 27.73 4.06
N THR A 226 -22.08 27.18 3.35
CA THR A 226 -21.97 25.87 2.69
C THR A 226 -20.86 25.85 1.63
N LEU A 227 -20.78 26.90 0.81
CA LEU A 227 -19.71 27.03 -0.19
C LEU A 227 -18.33 27.14 0.46
N SER A 228 -18.18 27.91 1.54
CA SER A 228 -16.92 28.06 2.25
C SER A 228 -16.49 26.76 2.94
N SER A 229 -17.43 26.02 3.53
CA SER A 229 -17.18 24.71 4.14
C SER A 229 -16.81 23.65 3.10
N LEU A 230 -17.46 23.66 1.92
CA LEU A 230 -17.06 22.82 0.78
C LEU A 230 -15.63 23.14 0.32
N GLU A 231 -15.30 24.41 0.17
CA GLU A 231 -13.98 24.85 -0.28
C GLU A 231 -12.88 24.50 0.74
N SER A 232 -13.13 24.73 2.04
CA SER A 232 -12.25 24.33 3.13
C SER A 232 -12.03 22.82 3.17
N THR A 233 -13.11 22.04 3.00
CA THR A 233 -13.03 20.57 2.99
C THR A 233 -12.22 20.07 1.79
N ILE A 234 -12.44 20.64 0.59
CA ILE A 234 -11.65 20.31 -0.60
C ILE A 234 -10.17 20.60 -0.38
N ASN A 235 -9.83 21.76 0.20
CA ASN A 235 -8.44 22.12 0.46
C ASN A 235 -7.79 21.15 1.46
N SER A 236 -8.50 20.79 2.53
CA SER A 236 -8.04 19.79 3.49
C SER A 236 -7.82 18.42 2.84
N LEU A 237 -8.75 17.97 1.99
CA LEU A 237 -8.65 16.68 1.31
C LEU A 237 -7.53 16.67 0.26
N LYS A 238 -7.29 17.78 -0.43
CA LYS A 238 -6.15 17.93 -1.35
C LYS A 238 -4.82 17.84 -0.59
N GLN A 239 -4.72 18.50 0.56
CA GLN A 239 -3.53 18.41 1.41
C GLN A 239 -3.32 16.98 1.95
N GLU A 240 -4.39 16.31 2.36
CA GLU A 240 -4.32 14.92 2.80
C GLU A 240 -3.88 13.98 1.66
N LYS A 241 -4.39 14.19 0.44
CA LYS A 241 -3.96 13.46 -0.77
C LYS A 241 -2.45 13.58 -0.97
N GLU A 242 -1.92 14.80 -0.87
CA GLU A 242 -0.49 15.09 -1.00
C GLU A 242 0.33 14.40 0.09
N GLN A 243 -0.11 14.47 1.35
CA GLN A 243 0.55 13.82 2.48
C GLN A 243 0.59 12.29 2.33
N ARG A 244 -0.54 11.68 1.96
CA ARG A 244 -0.64 10.23 1.72
C ARG A 244 0.26 9.79 0.58
N LEU A 245 0.30 10.56 -0.52
CA LEU A 245 1.21 10.29 -1.63
C LEU A 245 2.68 10.35 -1.19
N TYR A 246 3.10 11.42 -0.52
CA TYR A 246 4.48 11.56 -0.04
C TYR A 246 4.88 10.42 0.92
N LYS A 247 3.99 10.04 1.84
CA LYS A 247 4.20 8.89 2.73
C LYS A 247 4.40 7.61 1.91
N LEU A 248 3.53 7.34 0.94
CA LEU A 248 3.61 6.15 0.10
C LEU A 248 4.86 6.13 -0.79
N GLN A 249 5.31 7.28 -1.31
CA GLN A 249 6.55 7.40 -2.08
C GLN A 249 7.76 7.01 -1.22
N ASN A 250 7.86 7.55 -0.02
CA ASN A 250 8.95 7.22 0.92
C ASN A 250 8.94 5.73 1.31
N LEU A 251 7.75 5.18 1.59
CA LEU A 251 7.61 3.76 1.89
C LEU A 251 7.98 2.90 0.67
N GLY A 252 7.55 3.28 -0.53
CA GLY A 252 7.90 2.63 -1.78
C GLY A 252 9.40 2.61 -2.03
N SER A 253 10.12 3.72 -1.78
CA SER A 253 11.58 3.76 -1.87
C SER A 253 12.24 2.79 -0.89
N LYS A 254 11.82 2.78 0.38
CA LYS A 254 12.33 1.83 1.40
C LYS A 254 12.04 0.38 1.01
N LEU A 255 10.88 0.12 0.42
CA LEU A 255 10.49 -1.21 -0.03
C LEU A 255 11.40 -1.71 -1.16
N ILE A 256 11.73 -0.86 -2.13
CA ILE A 256 12.70 -1.17 -3.19
C ILE A 256 14.09 -1.43 -2.60
N GLU A 257 14.56 -0.58 -1.70
CA GLU A 257 15.85 -0.79 -1.02
C GLU A 257 15.92 -2.15 -0.30
N LEU A 258 14.86 -2.53 0.42
CA LEU A 258 14.80 -3.83 1.09
C LEU A 258 14.71 -5.00 0.10
N TRP A 259 13.98 -4.86 -0.99
CA TRP A 259 13.89 -5.88 -2.04
C TRP A 259 15.23 -6.14 -2.73
N ASP A 260 16.00 -5.08 -2.98
CA ASP A 260 17.33 -5.17 -3.59
C ASP A 260 18.37 -5.74 -2.62
N LEU A 261 18.19 -5.54 -1.31
CA LEU A 261 19.06 -6.13 -0.29
C LEU A 261 18.77 -7.61 0.00
N ILE A 262 17.51 -8.05 -0.08
CA ILE A 262 17.08 -9.39 0.36
C ILE A 262 16.93 -10.38 -0.81
N ASP A 263 16.99 -9.90 -2.06
CA ASP A 263 16.74 -10.66 -3.29
C ASP A 263 15.35 -11.35 -3.31
N ILE A 264 14.30 -10.56 -3.07
CA ILE A 264 12.91 -11.05 -3.08
C ILE A 264 12.47 -11.47 -4.49
N PRO A 265 11.76 -12.60 -4.67
CA PRO A 265 11.31 -13.05 -5.99
C PRO A 265 10.32 -12.08 -6.66
N ALA A 266 10.32 -12.04 -7.99
CA ALA A 266 9.51 -11.10 -8.77
C ALA A 266 7.99 -11.24 -8.53
N GLU A 267 7.51 -12.43 -8.18
CA GLU A 267 6.09 -12.69 -7.87
C GLU A 267 5.61 -11.94 -6.62
N GLU A 268 6.47 -11.80 -5.61
CA GLU A 268 6.17 -11.02 -4.41
C GLU A 268 6.25 -9.52 -4.69
N LYS A 269 7.22 -9.08 -5.52
CA LYS A 269 7.32 -7.68 -5.96
C LYS A 269 6.08 -7.22 -6.73
N LYS A 270 5.52 -8.10 -7.59
CA LYS A 270 4.35 -7.81 -8.44
C LYS A 270 3.11 -7.34 -7.66
N LYS A 271 2.93 -7.81 -6.43
CA LYS A 271 1.80 -7.40 -5.57
C LYS A 271 1.82 -5.91 -5.21
N PHE A 272 2.98 -5.27 -5.32
CA PHE A 272 3.21 -3.88 -4.96
C PHE A 272 3.60 -3.02 -6.17
N ASP A 273 3.45 -3.51 -7.40
CA ASP A 273 3.73 -2.77 -8.65
C ASP A 273 3.04 -1.41 -8.69
N GLN A 274 1.82 -1.34 -8.14
CA GLN A 274 1.07 -0.10 -8.04
C GLN A 274 1.83 0.97 -7.24
N ILE A 275 2.47 0.59 -6.13
CA ILE A 275 3.25 1.52 -5.30
C ILE A 275 4.54 1.90 -6.01
N THR A 276 5.20 0.95 -6.68
CA THR A 276 6.38 1.23 -7.51
C THR A 276 6.09 2.32 -8.55
N CYS A 277 4.93 2.27 -9.21
CA CYS A 277 4.52 3.31 -10.14
C CYS A 277 4.27 4.67 -9.45
N LEU A 278 3.69 4.66 -8.25
CA LEU A 278 3.34 5.88 -7.49
C LEU A 278 4.57 6.66 -6.99
N ILE A 279 5.74 6.01 -6.85
CA ILE A 279 6.99 6.66 -6.44
C ILE A 279 7.34 7.85 -7.34
N SER A 280 7.10 7.71 -8.66
CA SER A 280 7.42 8.75 -9.65
C SER A 280 6.22 9.58 -10.09
N SER A 281 5.02 9.30 -9.58
CA SER A 281 3.79 10.01 -9.97
C SER A 281 3.67 11.38 -9.30
N SER A 282 3.12 12.36 -10.03
CA SER A 282 2.73 13.66 -9.46
C SER A 282 1.33 13.60 -8.82
N VAL A 283 0.99 14.56 -7.95
CA VAL A 283 -0.32 14.61 -7.26
C VAL A 283 -1.50 14.61 -8.25
N ASP A 284 -1.35 15.26 -9.39
CA ASP A 284 -2.41 15.40 -10.41
C ASP A 284 -2.59 14.13 -11.26
N GLU A 285 -1.53 13.36 -11.48
CA GLU A 285 -1.57 12.10 -12.24
C GLU A 285 -2.25 10.96 -11.45
N VAL A 286 -2.25 11.04 -10.12
CA VAL A 286 -2.86 10.03 -9.26
C VAL A 286 -4.39 10.15 -9.29
N SER A 287 -4.99 9.37 -10.18
CA SER A 287 -6.44 9.26 -10.41
C SER A 287 -6.99 7.84 -10.22
N ARG A 288 -6.12 6.84 -10.04
CA ARG A 288 -6.54 5.45 -9.86
C ARG A 288 -7.30 5.28 -8.55
N ALA A 289 -8.47 4.65 -8.63
CA ALA A 289 -9.32 4.37 -7.47
C ALA A 289 -8.58 3.56 -6.39
N GLY A 290 -8.71 3.98 -5.14
CA GLY A 290 -8.12 3.38 -3.95
C GLY A 290 -6.59 3.33 -3.92
N SER A 291 -5.91 4.08 -4.78
CA SER A 291 -4.45 4.10 -4.80
C SER A 291 -3.81 4.74 -3.58
N LEU A 292 -4.54 5.64 -2.90
CA LEU A 292 -4.11 6.32 -1.68
C LEU A 292 -5.02 5.97 -0.49
N ALA A 293 -5.63 4.79 -0.53
CA ALA A 293 -6.41 4.27 0.59
C ALA A 293 -5.53 4.04 1.82
N LEU A 294 -6.11 4.20 3.02
CA LEU A 294 -5.38 3.95 4.27
C LEU A 294 -4.95 2.49 4.38
N GLU A 295 -5.77 1.55 3.90
CA GLU A 295 -5.42 0.11 3.93
C GLU A 295 -4.19 -0.19 3.07
N VAL A 296 -4.03 0.51 1.93
CA VAL A 296 -2.85 0.34 1.07
C VAL A 296 -1.60 0.84 1.76
N ILE A 297 -1.65 1.99 2.43
CA ILE A 297 -0.52 2.53 3.20
C ILE A 297 -0.13 1.54 4.31
N GLU A 298 -1.11 1.06 5.08
CA GLU A 298 -0.89 0.09 6.15
C GLU A 298 -0.29 -1.21 5.62
N GLN A 299 -0.78 -1.72 4.49
CA GLN A 299 -0.25 -2.93 3.86
C GLN A 299 1.23 -2.80 3.49
N VAL A 300 1.66 -1.63 3.01
CA VAL A 300 3.07 -1.36 2.70
C VAL A 300 3.91 -1.25 3.96
N GLU A 301 3.40 -0.61 5.01
CA GLU A 301 4.10 -0.51 6.30
C GLU A 301 4.33 -1.89 6.92
N LEU A 302 3.31 -2.75 6.92
CA LEU A 302 3.40 -4.13 7.39
C LEU A 302 4.39 -4.96 6.56
N GLU A 303 4.43 -4.76 5.24
CA GLU A 303 5.39 -5.47 4.39
C GLU A 303 6.83 -5.01 4.68
N ILE A 304 7.06 -3.71 4.87
CA ILE A 304 8.38 -3.18 5.26
C ILE A 304 8.81 -3.76 6.61
N GLU A 305 7.90 -3.85 7.58
CA GLU A 305 8.18 -4.46 8.88
C GLU A 305 8.54 -5.95 8.72
N ARG A 306 7.74 -6.70 7.96
CA ARG A 306 8.00 -8.11 7.63
C ARG A 306 9.37 -8.29 6.98
N LEU A 307 9.73 -7.45 6.01
CA LEU A 307 11.01 -7.49 5.32
C LEU A 307 12.17 -7.08 6.23
N SER A 308 11.98 -6.14 7.15
CA SER A 308 12.97 -5.77 8.16
C SER A 308 13.28 -6.94 9.09
N ILE A 309 12.25 -7.65 9.56
CA ILE A 309 12.40 -8.87 10.36
C ILE A 309 13.12 -9.96 9.56
N LEU A 310 12.74 -10.16 8.29
CA LEU A 310 13.40 -11.12 7.40
C LEU A 310 14.88 -10.77 7.18
N LYS A 311 15.20 -9.49 6.98
CA LYS A 311 16.57 -8.98 6.88
C LYS A 311 17.38 -9.33 8.13
N ALA A 312 16.85 -9.03 9.32
CA ALA A 312 17.50 -9.35 10.59
C ALA A 312 17.71 -10.87 10.76
N SER A 313 16.71 -11.68 10.40
CA SER A 313 16.82 -13.14 10.43
C SER A 313 17.89 -13.68 9.48
N LYS A 314 17.93 -13.19 8.23
CA LYS A 314 18.99 -13.58 7.28
C LYS A 314 20.38 -13.14 7.75
N MET A 315 20.47 -11.95 8.34
CA MET A 315 21.71 -11.42 8.89
C MET A 315 22.23 -12.28 10.05
N LYS A 316 21.34 -12.70 10.96
CA LYS A 316 21.65 -13.67 12.02
C LYS A 316 22.13 -15.01 11.45
N GLU A 317 21.48 -15.51 10.40
CA GLU A 317 21.91 -16.75 9.73
C GLU A 317 23.32 -16.63 9.13
N LEU A 318 23.61 -15.52 8.44
CA LEU A 318 24.95 -15.26 7.89
C LEU A 318 26.01 -15.23 8.98
N VAL A 319 25.75 -14.56 10.10
CA VAL A 319 26.63 -14.53 11.27
C VAL A 319 26.90 -15.95 11.78
N MET A 320 25.85 -16.77 11.97
CA MET A 320 26.02 -18.17 12.41
C MET A 320 26.80 -19.01 11.39
N LYS A 321 26.64 -18.76 10.09
CA LYS A 321 27.40 -19.43 9.02
C LYS A 321 28.89 -19.06 9.08
N ARG A 322 29.22 -17.77 9.29
CA ARG A 322 30.62 -17.32 9.48
C ARG A 322 31.23 -17.91 10.74
N GLN A 323 30.48 -18.01 11.83
CA GLN A 323 30.94 -18.65 13.07
C GLN A 323 31.28 -20.12 12.82
N LYS A 324 30.42 -20.83 12.09
CA LYS A 324 30.66 -22.23 11.72
C LYS A 324 31.89 -22.38 10.82
N GLU A 325 32.09 -21.51 9.82
CA GLU A 325 33.31 -21.51 8.99
C GLU A 325 34.57 -21.34 9.85
N LEU A 326 34.53 -20.41 10.81
CA LEU A 326 35.64 -20.16 11.73
C LEU A 326 35.99 -21.41 12.55
N GLU A 327 34.98 -22.08 13.12
CA GLU A 327 35.14 -23.32 13.87
C GLU A 327 35.69 -24.47 13.01
N GLU A 328 35.21 -24.61 11.77
CA GLU A 328 35.71 -25.62 10.83
C GLU A 328 37.19 -25.40 10.50
N ILE A 329 37.63 -24.15 10.34
CA ILE A 329 39.04 -23.82 10.12
C ILE A 329 39.88 -24.21 11.35
N TYR A 330 39.48 -23.80 12.55
CA TYR A 330 40.22 -24.11 13.78
C TYR A 330 40.29 -25.63 14.05
N LYS A 331 39.16 -26.33 13.88
CA LYS A 331 39.10 -27.79 13.99
C LYS A 331 40.02 -28.47 12.98
N GLY A 332 40.05 -27.99 11.73
CA GLY A 332 40.92 -28.50 10.68
C GLY A 332 42.41 -28.37 10.98
N VAL A 333 42.81 -27.41 11.83
CA VAL A 333 44.22 -27.22 12.24
C VAL A 333 44.53 -27.70 13.64
N HIS A 334 43.66 -28.54 14.21
CA HIS A 334 43.78 -29.13 15.54
C HIS A 334 43.94 -28.09 16.66
N MET A 335 43.33 -26.91 16.47
CA MET A 335 43.16 -25.93 17.54
C MET A 335 41.83 -26.19 18.25
N ASP A 336 41.91 -26.23 19.57
CA ASP A 336 40.73 -26.39 20.42
C ASP A 336 40.14 -25.01 20.70
N VAL A 337 38.92 -24.78 20.21
CA VAL A 337 38.14 -23.57 20.46
C VAL A 337 36.79 -24.03 20.98
N ASP A 338 36.33 -23.43 22.09
CA ASP A 338 35.00 -23.67 22.64
C ASP A 338 33.93 -23.01 21.76
N GLY A 339 33.57 -23.70 20.67
CA GLY A 339 32.59 -23.24 19.70
C GLY A 339 31.20 -23.07 20.31
N ASP A 340 30.81 -23.90 21.27
CA ASP A 340 29.48 -23.84 21.88
C ASP A 340 29.32 -22.62 22.78
N SER A 341 30.34 -22.29 23.59
CA SER A 341 30.33 -21.03 24.36
C SER A 341 30.36 -19.81 23.43
N ALA A 342 31.16 -19.84 22.36
CA ALA A 342 31.24 -18.73 21.41
C ALA A 342 29.90 -18.49 20.70
N ARG A 343 29.21 -19.56 20.27
CA ARG A 343 27.86 -19.48 19.67
C ARG A 343 26.83 -18.92 20.65
N ASN A 344 26.83 -19.35 21.90
CA ASN A 344 25.88 -18.86 22.91
C ASN A 344 26.07 -17.37 23.21
N ILE A 345 27.33 -16.92 23.33
CA ILE A 345 27.66 -15.50 23.49
C ILE A 345 27.16 -14.71 22.27
N LEU A 346 27.44 -15.19 21.06
CA LEU A 346 27.03 -14.54 19.81
C LEU A 346 25.50 -14.43 19.69
N VAL A 347 24.76 -15.50 19.98
CA VAL A 347 23.29 -15.50 19.96
C VAL A 347 22.75 -14.51 20.99
N SER A 348 23.27 -14.51 22.22
CA SER A 348 22.85 -13.55 23.25
C SER A 348 23.11 -12.09 22.86
N LEU A 349 24.23 -11.84 22.17
CA LEU A 349 24.61 -10.51 21.71
C LEU A 349 23.67 -10.02 20.60
N ILE A 350 23.33 -10.88 19.65
CA ILE A 350 22.38 -10.58 18.57
C ILE A 350 20.97 -10.34 19.13
N ASP A 351 20.50 -11.21 20.02
CA ASP A 351 19.14 -11.12 20.58
C ASP A 351 18.99 -9.91 21.54
N SER A 352 20.09 -9.41 22.09
CA SER A 352 20.11 -8.17 22.88
C SER A 352 19.93 -6.89 22.05
N GLY A 353 20.08 -6.96 20.72
CA GLY A 353 19.96 -5.81 19.81
C GLY A 353 20.99 -4.69 20.03
N THR A 354 22.03 -4.94 20.82
CA THR A 354 23.02 -3.92 21.22
C THR A 354 24.12 -3.67 20.18
N VAL A 355 24.26 -4.56 19.19
CA VAL A 355 25.37 -4.54 18.23
C VAL A 355 24.83 -4.46 16.81
N ASP A 356 25.44 -3.60 15.98
CA ASP A 356 25.17 -3.58 14.55
C ASP A 356 25.66 -4.89 13.91
N LEU A 357 24.73 -5.64 13.32
CA LEU A 357 25.04 -6.92 12.71
C LEU A 357 25.97 -6.78 11.50
N SER A 358 26.01 -5.61 10.84
CA SER A 358 26.96 -5.38 9.73
C SER A 358 28.40 -5.32 10.23
N GLU A 359 28.66 -4.52 11.26
CA GLU A 359 29.99 -4.44 11.90
C GLU A 359 30.41 -5.79 12.51
N LEU A 360 29.45 -6.53 13.08
CA LEU A 360 29.70 -7.87 13.60
C LEU A 360 30.15 -8.83 12.49
N LEU A 361 29.49 -8.84 11.32
CA LEU A 361 29.90 -9.66 10.18
C LEU A 361 31.31 -9.30 9.70
N ASP A 362 31.63 -8.01 9.60
CA ASP A 362 32.97 -7.56 9.18
C ASP A 362 34.05 -8.02 10.17
N SER A 363 33.77 -7.93 11.47
CA SER A 363 34.64 -8.46 12.53
C SER A 363 34.84 -9.97 12.39
N MET A 364 33.79 -10.72 12.07
CA MET A 364 33.89 -12.17 11.86
C MET A 364 34.69 -12.52 10.61
N ASP A 365 34.54 -11.77 9.52
CA ASP A 365 35.33 -11.95 8.30
C ASP A 365 36.82 -11.67 8.55
N HIS A 366 37.13 -10.68 9.40
CA HIS A 366 38.48 -10.44 9.88
C HIS A 366 39.02 -11.63 10.71
N GLN A 367 38.21 -12.18 11.62
CA GLN A 367 38.59 -13.36 12.41
C GLN A 367 38.81 -14.60 11.54
N ILE A 368 37.96 -14.83 10.54
CA ILE A 368 38.12 -15.92 9.56
C ILE A 368 39.43 -15.73 8.78
N THR A 369 39.74 -14.50 8.37
CA THR A 369 41.00 -14.20 7.66
C THR A 369 42.21 -14.53 8.53
N LYS A 370 42.19 -14.12 9.80
CA LYS A 370 43.23 -14.47 10.79
C LYS A 370 43.33 -15.98 11.00
N ALA A 371 42.20 -16.68 11.11
CA ALA A 371 42.18 -18.14 11.25
C ALA A 371 42.74 -18.86 10.02
N LYS A 372 42.45 -18.36 8.80
CA LYS A 372 43.05 -18.86 7.55
C LYS A 372 44.56 -18.64 7.51
N GLU A 373 45.04 -17.48 7.98
CA GLU A 373 46.48 -17.23 8.12
C GLU A 373 47.12 -18.24 9.10
N GLN A 374 46.52 -18.40 10.29
CA GLN A 374 46.96 -19.38 11.28
C GLN A 374 47.00 -20.79 10.70
N ALA A 375 45.95 -21.19 9.99
CA ALA A 375 45.87 -22.48 9.31
C ALA A 375 46.99 -22.67 8.29
N SER A 376 47.29 -21.63 7.50
CA SER A 376 48.37 -21.67 6.52
C SER A 376 49.75 -21.78 7.16
N SER A 377 49.97 -21.10 8.29
CA SER A 377 51.23 -21.16 9.04
C SER A 377 51.48 -22.55 9.65
N ARG A 378 50.41 -23.23 10.10
CA ARG A 378 50.48 -24.56 10.74
C ARG A 378 50.59 -25.70 9.73
N ARG A 379 50.30 -25.44 8.44
CA ARG A 379 50.19 -26.46 7.38
C ARG A 379 51.41 -27.36 7.26
N ASP A 380 52.63 -26.81 7.12
CA ASP A 380 53.84 -27.63 6.96
C ASP A 380 54.15 -28.49 8.19
N ILE A 381 53.78 -28.04 9.39
CA ILE A 381 53.92 -28.83 10.62
C ILE A 381 52.88 -29.95 10.63
N LEU A 382 51.60 -29.65 10.35
CA LEU A 382 50.53 -30.65 10.33
C LEU A 382 50.76 -31.73 9.27
N ASP A 383 51.19 -31.37 8.06
CA ASP A 383 51.54 -32.33 7.00
C ASP A 383 52.66 -33.29 7.44
N ARG A 384 53.57 -32.82 8.32
CA ARG A 384 54.64 -33.64 8.88
C ARG A 384 54.15 -34.49 10.05
N VAL A 385 53.24 -33.96 10.88
CA VAL A 385 52.57 -34.71 11.93
C VAL A 385 51.81 -35.89 11.32
N GLU A 386 51.04 -35.68 10.25
CA GLU A 386 50.30 -36.75 9.56
C GLU A 386 51.25 -37.84 9.03
N LYS A 387 52.34 -37.45 8.35
CA LYS A 387 53.36 -38.39 7.86
C LYS A 387 54.02 -39.16 9.01
N TRP A 388 54.31 -38.49 10.13
CA TRP A 388 54.89 -39.11 11.32
C TRP A 388 53.89 -40.07 12.00
N GLN A 389 52.64 -39.67 12.17
CA GLN A 389 51.57 -40.51 12.73
C GLN A 389 51.38 -41.78 11.89
N HIS A 390 51.30 -41.65 10.55
CA HIS A 390 51.24 -42.81 9.66
C HIS A 390 52.45 -43.73 9.82
N ALA A 391 53.66 -43.17 9.92
CA ALA A 391 54.86 -43.97 10.15
C ALA A 391 54.85 -44.66 11.53
N ALA A 392 54.37 -43.99 12.58
CA ALA A 392 54.22 -44.55 13.92
C ALA A 392 53.15 -45.67 13.97
N GLU A 393 52.07 -45.54 13.21
CA GLU A 393 51.07 -46.60 13.04
C GLU A 393 51.65 -47.82 12.31
N GLU A 394 52.43 -47.61 11.26
CA GLU A 394 53.14 -48.71 10.56
C GLU A 394 54.22 -49.35 11.47
N GLU A 395 54.86 -48.59 12.37
CA GLU A 395 55.75 -49.15 13.40
C GLU A 395 55.00 -50.08 14.34
N LYS A 396 53.86 -49.63 14.87
CA LYS A 396 53.02 -50.44 15.75
C LYS A 396 52.52 -51.70 15.04
N TRP A 397 52.06 -51.57 13.80
CA TRP A 397 51.64 -52.71 12.98
C TRP A 397 52.78 -53.70 12.74
N LEU A 398 53.99 -53.21 12.45
CA LEU A 398 55.17 -54.06 12.28
C LEU A 398 55.52 -54.78 13.59
N ASP A 399 55.48 -54.09 14.72
CA ASP A 399 55.75 -54.67 16.04
C ASP A 399 54.76 -55.79 16.38
N ASP A 400 53.47 -55.61 16.06
CA ASP A 400 52.44 -56.64 16.24
C ASP A 400 52.65 -57.82 15.27
N TYR A 401 53.04 -57.53 14.01
CA TYR A 401 53.36 -58.55 13.01
C TYR A 401 54.64 -59.34 13.34
N GLU A 402 55.63 -58.73 14.00
CA GLU A 402 56.85 -59.42 14.43
C GLU A 402 56.64 -60.34 15.64
N LYS A 403 55.58 -60.13 16.42
CA LYS A 403 55.18 -60.99 17.56
C LYS A 403 54.29 -62.17 17.16
N ASP A 404 53.78 -62.20 15.93
CA ASP A 404 52.89 -63.27 15.45
C ASP A 404 53.70 -64.54 15.09
N ASP A 405 53.51 -65.61 15.87
CA ASP A 405 54.16 -66.92 15.64
C ASP A 405 53.69 -67.59 14.33
N ASN A 406 52.51 -67.22 13.81
CA ASN A 406 51.96 -67.74 12.55
C ASN A 406 52.40 -66.94 11.32
N ARG A 407 53.34 -66.01 11.47
CA ARG A 407 53.82 -65.08 10.42
C ARG A 407 54.28 -65.75 9.12
N TYR A 408 54.88 -66.94 9.22
CA TYR A 408 55.40 -67.71 8.08
C TYR A 408 54.49 -68.87 7.67
N SER A 409 53.27 -68.95 8.22
CA SER A 409 52.29 -69.93 7.76
C SER A 409 52.00 -69.72 6.27
N ALA A 410 51.95 -70.81 5.50
CA ALA A 410 51.82 -70.79 4.04
C ALA A 410 50.40 -70.40 3.57
N GLY A 411 49.81 -69.37 4.17
CA GLY A 411 48.52 -68.82 3.81
C GLY A 411 48.57 -67.93 2.57
N ARG A 412 47.47 -67.88 1.82
CA ARG A 412 47.28 -67.03 0.63
C ARG A 412 47.32 -65.55 1.04
N GLY A 413 48.50 -64.92 1.05
CA GLY A 413 48.68 -63.52 1.44
C GLY A 413 50.01 -63.20 2.16
N ALA A 414 50.73 -64.21 2.63
CA ALA A 414 51.98 -64.05 3.38
C ALA A 414 53.04 -63.19 2.65
N HIS A 415 53.19 -63.36 1.33
CA HIS A 415 54.12 -62.56 0.51
C HIS A 415 53.76 -61.06 0.46
N LYS A 416 52.47 -60.70 0.48
CA LYS A 416 52.03 -59.29 0.51
C LYS A 416 52.34 -58.65 1.87
N ASN A 417 52.07 -59.37 2.96
CA ASN A 417 52.39 -58.92 4.31
C ASN A 417 53.90 -58.82 4.55
N LEU A 418 54.68 -59.75 4.01
CA LEU A 418 56.14 -59.67 4.06
C LEU A 418 56.68 -58.45 3.30
N LYS A 419 56.11 -58.14 2.13
CA LYS A 419 56.46 -56.94 1.36
C LYS A 419 56.03 -55.64 2.09
N ARG A 420 54.89 -55.64 2.78
CA ARG A 420 54.47 -54.53 3.64
C ARG A 420 55.42 -54.37 4.83
N ALA A 421 55.80 -55.46 5.50
CA ALA A 421 56.74 -55.44 6.62
C ALA A 421 58.10 -54.89 6.23
N GLU A 422 58.62 -55.24 5.04
CA GLU A 422 59.89 -54.69 4.57
C GLU A 422 59.78 -53.19 4.26
N ARG A 423 58.66 -52.75 3.66
CA ARG A 423 58.39 -51.32 3.46
C ARG A 423 58.23 -50.58 4.79
N ALA A 424 57.55 -51.18 5.76
CA ALA A 424 57.37 -50.65 7.10
C ALA A 424 58.72 -50.51 7.80
N ARG A 425 59.64 -51.49 7.73
CA ARG A 425 61.00 -51.38 8.29
C ARG A 425 61.76 -50.18 7.74
N ILE A 426 61.72 -49.96 6.43
CA ILE A 426 62.35 -48.81 5.79
C ILE A 426 61.75 -47.50 6.32
N LEU A 427 60.43 -47.45 6.50
CA LEU A 427 59.73 -46.29 7.06
C LEU A 427 60.06 -46.07 8.55
N VAL A 428 60.09 -47.14 9.35
CA VAL A 428 60.44 -47.14 10.78
C VAL A 428 61.86 -46.63 11.01
N ASN A 429 62.82 -47.01 10.17
CA ASN A 429 64.18 -46.49 10.22
C ASN A 429 64.24 -44.97 9.99
N LYS A 430 63.28 -44.41 9.23
CA LYS A 430 63.18 -42.97 8.96
C LYS A 430 62.42 -42.21 10.05
N ILE A 431 61.69 -42.87 10.96
CA ILE A 431 60.92 -42.20 12.01
C ILE A 431 61.79 -41.27 12.87
N ALA A 432 63.01 -41.69 13.23
CA ALA A 432 63.88 -40.88 14.09
C ALA A 432 64.23 -39.53 13.44
N SER A 433 64.55 -39.53 12.14
CA SER A 433 64.85 -38.29 11.41
C SER A 433 63.59 -37.45 11.16
N MET A 434 62.43 -38.07 10.96
CA MET A 434 61.15 -37.38 10.85
C MET A 434 60.77 -36.66 12.15
N VAL A 435 60.94 -37.31 13.30
CA VAL A 435 60.69 -36.72 14.63
C VAL A 435 61.64 -35.55 14.88
N GLU A 436 62.92 -35.67 14.59
CA GLU A 436 63.89 -34.57 14.80
C GLU A 436 63.61 -33.37 13.88
N THR A 437 63.25 -33.63 12.63
CA THR A 437 62.82 -32.58 11.68
C THR A 437 61.53 -31.90 12.14
N LEU A 438 60.60 -32.65 12.71
CA LEU A 438 59.34 -32.12 13.23
C LEU A 438 59.56 -31.30 14.51
N LYS A 439 60.40 -31.77 15.44
CA LYS A 439 60.78 -31.03 16.66
C LYS A 439 61.44 -29.70 16.32
N SER A 440 62.43 -29.69 15.41
CA SER A 440 63.12 -28.48 14.99
C SER A 440 62.20 -27.46 14.31
N LYS A 441 61.34 -27.92 13.39
CA LYS A 441 60.34 -27.04 12.75
C LYS A 441 59.29 -26.50 13.72
N THR A 442 58.84 -27.33 14.65
CA THR A 442 57.89 -26.89 15.69
C THR A 442 58.52 -25.83 16.60
N LYS A 443 59.77 -26.03 17.05
CA LYS A 443 60.52 -25.04 17.84
C LYS A 443 60.71 -23.72 17.09
N ALA A 444 61.04 -23.78 15.79
CA ALA A 444 61.18 -22.59 14.96
C ALA A 444 59.86 -21.81 14.84
N TRP A 445 58.75 -22.51 14.64
CA TRP A 445 57.42 -21.90 14.59
C TRP A 445 56.99 -21.31 15.94
N GLU A 446 57.23 -22.01 17.06
CA GLU A 446 56.93 -21.50 18.40
C GLU A 446 57.74 -20.24 18.72
N LEU A 447 59.00 -20.16 18.27
CA LEU A 447 59.85 -18.98 18.43
C LEU A 447 59.35 -17.80 17.56
N GLU A 448 58.93 -18.07 16.32
CA GLU A 448 58.41 -17.05 15.40
C GLU A 448 57.06 -16.47 15.88
N ARG A 449 56.17 -17.33 16.40
CA ARG A 449 54.82 -16.94 16.80
C ARG A 449 54.69 -16.59 18.29
N GLY A 450 55.68 -16.93 19.11
CA GLY A 450 55.72 -16.64 20.55
C GLY A 450 54.70 -17.43 21.38
N ILE A 451 54.09 -18.48 20.82
CA ILE A 451 53.09 -19.32 21.48
C ILE A 451 53.42 -20.82 21.30
N PRO A 452 53.11 -21.68 22.28
CA PRO A 452 53.29 -23.13 22.12
C PRO A 452 52.41 -23.71 21.00
N PHE A 453 52.94 -24.66 20.25
CA PHE A 453 52.19 -25.39 19.24
C PHE A 453 51.35 -26.48 19.91
N LEU A 454 50.08 -26.19 20.13
CA LEU A 454 49.12 -27.17 20.67
C LEU A 454 48.50 -28.01 19.55
N TYR A 455 48.47 -29.32 19.72
CA TYR A 455 47.74 -30.27 18.88
C TYR A 455 46.67 -30.95 19.74
N ASN A 456 45.39 -30.65 19.51
CA ASN A 456 44.26 -31.14 20.33
C ASN A 456 44.48 -30.92 21.85
N LYS A 457 44.79 -29.67 22.26
CA LYS A 457 45.10 -29.23 23.64
C LYS A 457 46.44 -29.67 24.22
N VAL A 458 47.22 -30.52 23.54
CA VAL A 458 48.52 -31.01 24.04
C VAL A 458 49.68 -30.37 23.26
N PRO A 459 50.74 -29.85 23.92
CA PRO A 459 51.93 -29.36 23.21
C PRO A 459 52.55 -30.45 22.34
N LEU A 460 52.73 -30.17 21.05
CA LEU A 460 53.24 -31.16 20.10
C LEU A 460 54.65 -31.64 20.45
N LEU A 461 55.51 -30.75 20.97
CA LEU A 461 56.85 -31.12 21.42
C LEU A 461 56.83 -32.16 22.54
N HIS A 462 55.92 -32.00 23.51
CA HIS A 462 55.74 -32.97 24.60
C HIS A 462 55.31 -34.33 24.06
N THR A 463 54.32 -34.38 23.16
CA THR A 463 53.87 -35.63 22.51
C THR A 463 55.00 -36.32 21.77
N LEU A 464 55.87 -35.57 21.09
CA LEU A 464 57.02 -36.13 20.37
C LEU A 464 58.12 -36.62 21.32
N GLU A 465 58.32 -35.96 22.46
CA GLU A 465 59.26 -36.39 23.50
C GLU A 465 58.80 -37.66 24.21
N GLU A 466 57.51 -37.70 24.56
CA GLU A 466 56.86 -38.89 25.10
C GLU A 466 56.98 -40.08 24.14
N TYR A 467 56.67 -39.87 22.85
CA TYR A 467 56.86 -40.90 21.82
C TYR A 467 58.30 -41.39 21.71
N THR A 468 59.30 -40.49 21.74
CA THR A 468 60.71 -40.90 21.68
C THR A 468 61.12 -41.73 22.89
N THR A 469 60.62 -41.39 24.08
CA THR A 469 60.89 -42.11 25.32
C THR A 469 60.25 -43.49 25.30
N GLN A 470 58.96 -43.57 24.95
CA GLN A 470 58.24 -44.84 24.80
C GLN A 470 58.89 -45.75 23.74
N ARG A 471 59.40 -45.18 22.65
CA ARG A 471 60.11 -45.94 21.61
C ARG A 471 61.42 -46.52 22.12
N GLN A 472 62.21 -45.73 22.86
CA GLN A 472 63.44 -46.21 23.49
C GLN A 472 63.14 -47.31 24.51
N GLU A 473 62.11 -47.15 25.34
CA GLU A 473 61.69 -48.16 26.30
C GLU A 473 61.30 -49.47 25.61
N ARG A 474 60.49 -49.41 24.53
CA ARG A 474 60.17 -50.58 23.70
C ARG A 474 61.41 -51.24 23.11
N GLU A 475 62.39 -50.47 22.66
CA GLU A 475 63.64 -51.02 22.14
C GLU A 475 64.49 -51.66 23.24
N HIS A 476 64.58 -51.02 24.41
CA HIS A 476 65.25 -51.55 25.60
C HIS A 476 64.57 -52.83 26.10
N GLU A 477 63.24 -52.90 26.11
CA GLU A 477 62.49 -54.10 26.45
C GLU A 477 62.73 -55.21 25.43
N LYS A 478 62.73 -54.91 24.12
CA LYS A 478 63.13 -55.88 23.08
C LYS A 478 64.56 -56.38 23.29
N ARG A 479 65.51 -55.52 23.70
CA ARG A 479 66.88 -55.92 24.04
C ARG A 479 66.91 -56.83 25.27
N ARG A 480 66.22 -56.47 26.35
CA ARG A 480 66.08 -57.31 27.56
C ARG A 480 65.44 -58.65 27.26
N CYS A 481 64.38 -58.70 26.45
CA CYS A 481 63.75 -59.95 26.02
C CYS A 481 64.72 -60.82 25.19
N ARG A 482 65.55 -60.23 24.33
CA ARG A 482 66.60 -60.97 23.59
C ARG A 482 67.70 -61.48 24.53
N GLU A 483 68.11 -60.70 25.51
CA GLU A 483 69.10 -61.10 26.53
C GLU A 483 68.54 -62.19 27.46
N GLN A 484 67.29 -62.08 27.89
CA GLN A 484 66.61 -63.11 28.67
C GLN A 484 66.44 -64.40 27.86
N LYS A 485 66.06 -64.31 26.58
CA LYS A 485 66.05 -65.47 25.68
C LYS A 485 67.45 -66.10 25.54
N ARG A 486 68.51 -65.29 25.42
CA ARG A 486 69.90 -65.79 25.39
C ARG A 486 70.31 -66.46 26.69
N LEU A 487 69.97 -65.89 27.85
CA LEU A 487 70.25 -66.49 29.16
C LEU A 487 69.44 -67.77 29.37
N GLN A 488 68.19 -67.80 28.93
CA GLN A 488 67.35 -68.99 29.00
C GLN A 488 67.84 -70.09 28.05
N GLU A 489 68.34 -69.72 26.87
CA GLU A 489 69.02 -70.62 25.93
C GLU A 489 70.35 -71.12 26.49
N GLN A 490 71.17 -70.25 27.11
CA GLN A 490 72.40 -70.64 27.82
C GLN A 490 72.13 -71.59 28.99
N LEU A 491 71.11 -71.31 29.82
CA LEU A 491 70.68 -72.21 30.89
C LEU A 491 70.14 -73.53 30.35
N ALA A 492 69.42 -73.52 29.23
CA ALA A 492 69.01 -74.75 28.54
C ALA A 492 70.23 -75.52 28.02
N THR A 493 71.24 -74.83 27.47
CA THR A 493 72.49 -75.43 26.98
C THR A 493 73.34 -75.96 28.14
N GLU A 494 73.38 -75.27 29.28
CA GLU A 494 74.07 -75.72 30.51
C GLU A 494 73.33 -76.87 31.19
N GLN A 495 71.99 -76.88 31.22
CA GLN A 495 71.21 -78.06 31.63
C GLN A 495 71.46 -79.24 30.69
N GLU A 496 71.55 -79.01 29.38
CA GLU A 496 71.94 -80.04 28.40
C GLU A 496 73.41 -80.51 28.57
N ALA A 497 74.31 -79.64 29.06
CA ALA A 497 75.71 -79.98 29.33
C ALA A 497 75.94 -80.66 30.69
N ILE A 498 75.12 -80.37 31.71
CA ILE A 498 75.21 -80.95 33.07
C ILE A 498 74.46 -82.29 33.15
N TYR A 499 73.34 -82.44 32.43
CA TYR A 499 72.68 -83.73 32.22
C TYR A 499 73.08 -84.33 30.88
N GLY A 500 74.30 -84.87 30.81
CA GLY A 500 74.69 -85.79 29.75
C GLY A 500 73.67 -86.94 29.65
N SER A 501 72.89 -86.93 28.57
CA SER A 501 71.70 -87.75 28.26
C SER A 501 70.34 -87.26 28.75
N ARG A 502 69.45 -87.04 27.75
CA ARG A 502 67.98 -86.92 27.81
C ARG A 502 67.32 -87.56 29.05
N PRO A 503 66.26 -86.93 29.58
CA PRO A 503 65.08 -87.67 30.02
C PRO A 503 64.17 -87.93 28.82
N SER A 504 64.12 -89.18 28.38
CA SER A 504 62.97 -89.69 27.65
C SER A 504 61.83 -89.89 28.64
N ALA A 505 60.77 -89.08 28.55
CA ALA A 505 59.47 -89.38 29.15
C ALA A 505 58.33 -88.92 28.22
N LYS A 506 57.90 -89.87 27.38
CA LYS A 506 56.54 -90.12 26.89
C LYS A 506 55.75 -88.97 26.23
N LYS A 507 55.85 -88.89 24.90
CA LYS A 507 54.69 -88.65 24.03
C LYS A 507 54.00 -90.00 23.75
N PRO A 508 52.65 -90.09 23.73
CA PRO A 508 51.97 -91.23 23.13
C PRO A 508 52.06 -91.18 21.60
N LEU A 509 52.08 -92.38 21.02
CA LEU A 509 52.09 -92.69 19.60
C LEU A 509 50.83 -92.21 18.85
N SER A 510 51.03 -91.72 17.64
CA SER A 510 50.50 -92.32 16.39
C SER A 510 51.41 -91.84 15.23
N LEU A 511 52.19 -92.75 14.63
CA LEU A 511 51.93 -93.36 13.30
C LEU A 511 51.68 -92.28 12.23
N SER A 512 52.46 -92.11 11.16
CA SER A 512 52.99 -93.13 10.26
C SER A 512 53.81 -92.47 9.13
N ILE A 513 55.03 -92.98 8.86
CA ILE A 513 55.54 -93.43 7.53
C ILE A 513 55.51 -92.37 6.39
N ASN A 514 56.62 -91.88 5.80
CA ASN A 514 57.68 -92.63 5.13
C ASN A 514 58.96 -91.80 4.87
N THR A 515 60.09 -92.46 5.12
CA THR A 515 61.47 -92.25 4.62
C THR A 515 61.54 -92.29 3.08
N THR A 516 62.45 -91.62 2.38
CA THR A 516 63.89 -91.98 2.20
C THR A 516 64.68 -90.79 1.58
N ASN A 517 65.73 -90.30 2.26
CA ASN A 517 67.18 -90.51 2.02
C ASN A 517 67.70 -90.00 0.65
N LEU A 518 68.43 -88.86 0.56
CA LEU A 518 69.89 -88.65 0.78
C LEU A 518 70.79 -89.50 -0.16
N PRO A 519 72.08 -89.18 -0.41
CA PRO A 519 72.86 -87.94 -0.20
C PRO A 519 73.67 -87.54 -1.48
N GLY A 520 74.32 -86.37 -1.59
CA GLY A 520 75.64 -86.10 -0.99
C GLY A 520 76.47 -85.15 -1.87
N THR A 521 77.05 -84.13 -1.25
CA THR A 521 78.13 -83.22 -1.68
C THR A 521 79.42 -83.99 -2.08
N PRO A 522 80.44 -83.42 -2.79
CA PRO A 522 81.14 -82.16 -2.42
C PRO A 522 81.84 -81.30 -3.51
N ILE A 523 82.11 -80.03 -3.15
CA ILE A 523 83.34 -79.20 -3.27
C ILE A 523 84.30 -79.44 -4.46
N SER A 524 84.50 -78.45 -5.35
CA SER A 524 85.70 -77.57 -5.41
C SER A 524 85.98 -76.94 -6.80
N ALA A 525 86.34 -75.64 -6.76
CA ALA A 525 87.43 -74.98 -7.50
C ALA A 525 87.35 -74.65 -9.01
N ARG A 526 87.61 -73.34 -9.28
CA ARG A 526 88.24 -72.69 -10.47
C ARG A 526 87.38 -72.70 -11.75
N GLY A 527 87.32 -71.66 -12.58
CA GLY A 527 88.01 -70.37 -12.70
C GLY A 527 87.69 -69.79 -14.09
N ALA A 528 87.92 -68.48 -14.25
CA ALA A 528 88.19 -67.77 -15.51
C ALA A 528 87.11 -67.69 -16.63
N THR A 529 86.58 -66.47 -16.82
CA THR A 529 86.36 -65.81 -18.14
C THR A 529 87.63 -65.89 -19.02
N PRO A 530 87.62 -65.78 -20.38
CA PRO A 530 86.86 -64.84 -21.22
C PRO A 530 86.32 -65.50 -22.52
N GLY A 531 85.49 -64.95 -23.42
CA GLY A 531 85.49 -63.65 -24.11
C GLY A 531 85.38 -63.88 -25.63
N ARG A 532 84.69 -62.96 -26.31
CA ARG A 532 84.70 -62.61 -27.76
C ARG A 532 83.81 -63.34 -28.79
N HIS A 533 82.93 -62.48 -29.37
CA HIS A 533 82.66 -62.17 -30.80
C HIS A 533 82.29 -63.30 -31.77
N GLY A 534 81.33 -63.18 -32.68
CA GLY A 534 80.52 -62.06 -33.15
C GLY A 534 79.71 -62.45 -34.41
N LEU A 535 79.09 -61.44 -35.04
CA LEU A 535 78.53 -61.36 -36.41
C LEU A 535 77.22 -62.16 -36.65
N SER A 536 76.05 -61.53 -36.83
CA SER A 536 75.53 -60.67 -37.92
C SER A 536 74.88 -61.44 -39.07
N ILE A 537 73.82 -60.84 -39.66
CA ILE A 537 73.12 -61.16 -40.93
C ILE A 537 71.97 -62.18 -40.72
N SER A 538 70.73 -62.07 -41.19
CA SER A 538 69.96 -61.17 -42.08
C SER A 538 68.47 -61.48 -41.85
N GLY A 539 67.55 -60.72 -42.46
CA GLY A 539 66.25 -61.29 -42.83
C GLY A 539 65.08 -60.33 -42.74
N ARG A 540 64.82 -59.66 -43.85
CA ARG A 540 63.64 -58.82 -44.09
C ARG A 540 62.42 -59.70 -44.37
N LYS A 541 61.25 -59.24 -43.88
CA LYS A 541 59.97 -59.09 -44.62
C LYS A 541 58.87 -60.17 -44.49
N ASP A 542 57.64 -59.63 -44.52
CA ASP A 542 56.28 -60.21 -44.66
C ASP A 542 55.68 -60.85 -43.39
N ARG A 543 54.56 -60.40 -42.82
CA ARG A 543 53.19 -60.02 -43.24
C ARG A 543 52.19 -61.09 -42.75
N ARG A 544 51.30 -60.63 -41.86
CA ARG A 544 49.85 -60.94 -41.76
C ARG A 544 49.42 -62.18 -40.94
N ASP A 545 48.81 -61.89 -39.78
CA ASP A 545 47.51 -62.38 -39.26
C ASP A 545 47.12 -61.40 -38.13
N SER A 546 46.05 -60.61 -38.17
CA SER A 546 44.60 -60.88 -38.26
C SER A 546 43.97 -61.44 -36.99
N THR A 547 43.14 -60.59 -36.35
CA THR A 547 41.77 -60.82 -35.78
C THR A 547 41.62 -59.98 -34.48
N ARG A 548 40.94 -58.82 -34.51
CA ARG A 548 39.50 -58.56 -34.17
C ARG A 548 39.18 -58.86 -32.68
N ALA A 549 38.45 -58.05 -31.90
CA ALA A 549 37.49 -57.00 -32.20
C ALA A 549 37.25 -56.06 -30.99
N ASN A 550 36.67 -54.91 -31.33
CA ASN A 550 36.09 -53.78 -30.59
C ASN A 550 34.64 -54.14 -30.06
N PRO A 551 33.74 -53.24 -29.55
CA PRO A 551 33.87 -51.90 -28.90
C PRO A 551 32.72 -51.46 -27.90
N VAL A 552 32.75 -50.15 -27.51
CA VAL A 552 31.67 -49.12 -27.46
C VAL A 552 30.76 -48.88 -26.22
N ILE A 553 30.86 -47.61 -25.76
CA ILE A 553 29.98 -46.58 -25.14
C ILE A 553 28.44 -46.79 -25.17
N PRO A 554 27.68 -46.15 -24.26
CA PRO A 554 26.78 -45.08 -24.73
C PRO A 554 26.76 -43.78 -23.88
N VAL A 555 26.38 -42.70 -24.56
CA VAL A 555 26.06 -41.33 -24.10
C VAL A 555 24.55 -41.25 -23.80
N ASN A 556 24.11 -40.44 -22.84
CA ASN A 556 22.69 -40.06 -22.74
C ASN A 556 22.46 -38.60 -22.31
N TYR A 557 21.32 -38.08 -22.78
CA TYR A 557 21.01 -36.70 -23.12
C TYR A 557 20.27 -35.90 -22.04
N VAL A 558 20.38 -34.57 -22.19
CA VAL A 558 19.63 -33.48 -21.55
C VAL A 558 18.22 -33.36 -22.14
N ALA A 559 17.22 -33.06 -21.32
CA ALA A 559 15.86 -32.70 -21.74
C ALA A 559 15.53 -31.23 -21.37
N LEU A 560 15.10 -30.46 -22.36
CA LEU A 560 14.34 -29.20 -22.23
C LEU A 560 13.13 -29.31 -23.15
N PRO A 561 11.94 -28.81 -22.78
CA PRO A 561 10.76 -28.78 -23.64
C PRO A 561 10.71 -27.49 -24.46
N LYS A 562 10.19 -27.58 -25.70
CA LYS A 562 9.71 -26.44 -26.47
C LYS A 562 8.37 -26.78 -27.09
N ASP A 563 7.48 -25.80 -27.00
CA ASP A 563 6.19 -25.66 -27.67
C ASP A 563 6.28 -25.79 -29.20
N ASP A 564 5.14 -26.11 -29.82
CA ASP A 564 4.90 -25.87 -31.24
C ASP A 564 3.47 -25.29 -31.45
N PRO A 565 3.25 -24.33 -32.38
CA PRO A 565 1.96 -23.68 -32.64
C PRO A 565 1.28 -24.05 -33.99
N HIS A 566 -0.02 -23.69 -34.07
CA HIS A 566 -0.93 -23.52 -35.25
C HIS A 566 -1.58 -24.80 -35.83
N ALA A 567 -2.87 -24.87 -36.27
CA ALA A 567 -3.85 -23.87 -36.69
C ALA A 567 -5.32 -24.41 -36.72
N GLN A 568 -6.28 -23.52 -36.41
CA GLN A 568 -7.59 -23.21 -37.08
C GLN A 568 -8.70 -24.23 -37.44
N LYS A 569 -9.94 -23.75 -37.13
CA LYS A 569 -11.29 -23.98 -37.71
C LYS A 569 -12.06 -25.26 -37.31
N ASN A 570 -13.03 -25.11 -36.40
CA ASN A 570 -14.43 -24.74 -36.67
C ASN A 570 -15.14 -24.33 -35.38
#